data_AF-A0A2V7TXN4-F1
#
_entry.id   AF-A0A2V7TXN4-F1
#
_cell.length_a   1.000
_cell.length_b   1.000
_cell.length_c   1.000
_cell.angle_alpha   90.00
_cell.angle_beta   90.00
_cell.angle_gamma   90.00
#
_symmetry.space_group_name_H-M   'P 1'
#
loop_
_entity.id
_entity.type
_entity.pdbx_description
1 polymer ?
#
loop_
_entity_poly.entity_id
_entity_poly.type
_entity_poly.pdbx_seq_one_letter_code
_entity_poly.pdbx_strand_id
1 'polypeptide(L)'
;MTPRILFACALSFALAASASPAEKAAATPSRPSVVASVEGVTIDASELEAAGGARLFTLYTQEYQLRKQLLDEIITRKLLEKEAKARGISVDEL
;
A
#
# COMPACT_ATOMS: atom_id res chain seq x y z
N MET A 1 56.39 -5.60 -33.23
CA MET A 1 56.03 -6.32 -31.99
C MET A 1 56.09 -5.29 -30.86
N THR A 2 54.93 -4.81 -30.40
CA THR A 2 54.77 -3.70 -29.42
C THR A 2 55.22 -4.09 -28.00
N PRO A 3 55.56 -3.10 -27.15
CA PRO A 3 54.64 -2.76 -26.06
C PRO A 3 54.46 -1.23 -25.92
N ARG A 4 53.26 -0.69 -26.18
CA ARG A 4 52.23 -0.33 -25.18
C ARG A 4 52.74 0.57 -24.05
N ILE A 5 52.78 1.86 -24.36
CA ILE A 5 53.04 2.98 -23.47
C ILE A 5 51.71 3.63 -23.07
N LEU A 6 51.59 3.92 -21.76
CA LEU A 6 50.78 4.95 -21.06
C LEU A 6 49.28 5.08 -21.40
N PHE A 7 48.44 5.06 -20.36
CA PHE A 7 47.64 6.23 -19.97
C PHE A 7 47.03 6.00 -18.57
N ALA A 8 47.64 6.63 -17.57
CA ALA A 8 47.02 6.90 -16.29
C ALA A 8 46.03 8.06 -16.48
N CYS A 9 44.77 7.88 -16.08
CA CYS A 9 43.90 9.00 -15.76
C CYS A 9 42.87 8.54 -14.72
N ALA A 10 43.03 9.08 -13.52
CA ALA A 10 42.11 8.97 -12.41
C ALA A 10 40.74 9.52 -12.80
N LEU A 11 39.67 8.79 -12.48
CA LEU A 11 38.33 9.36 -12.46
C LEU A 11 37.69 9.05 -11.11
N SER A 12 37.64 10.11 -10.31
CA SER A 12 37.22 10.20 -8.93
C SER A 12 35.78 9.73 -8.72
N PHE A 13 35.60 8.81 -7.78
CA PHE A 13 34.30 8.40 -7.26
C PHE A 13 33.84 9.42 -6.21
N ALA A 14 33.01 10.39 -6.62
CA ALA A 14 32.43 11.38 -5.73
C ALA A 14 31.24 10.74 -4.97
N LEU A 15 31.52 10.18 -3.80
CA LEU A 15 30.50 9.71 -2.85
C LEU A 15 30.04 10.88 -1.99
N ALA A 16 29.10 11.68 -2.48
CA ALA A 16 28.41 12.70 -1.70
C ALA A 16 27.28 12.04 -0.90
N ALA A 17 27.61 11.50 0.27
CA ALA A 17 26.63 11.06 1.25
C ALA A 17 26.05 12.28 1.98
N SER A 18 24.95 12.82 1.47
CA SER A 18 24.14 13.83 2.16
C SER A 18 23.34 13.15 3.27
N ALA A 19 23.96 12.98 4.45
CA ALA A 19 23.24 12.59 5.66
C ALA A 19 22.52 13.82 6.22
N SER A 20 21.26 14.03 5.83
CA SER A 20 20.37 14.94 6.56
C SER A 20 20.04 14.31 7.93
N PRO A 21 20.18 15.04 9.04
CA PRO A 21 19.69 14.56 10.32
C PRO A 21 18.16 14.51 10.23
N ALA A 22 17.60 13.30 10.27
CA ALA A 22 16.17 13.11 10.41
C ALA A 22 15.77 13.63 11.80
N GLU A 23 15.18 14.82 11.83
CA GLU A 23 14.52 15.37 13.02
C GLU A 23 13.43 14.38 13.43
N LYS A 24 13.67 13.70 14.56
CA LYS A 24 12.73 12.76 15.16
C LYS A 24 11.54 13.57 15.63
N ALA A 25 10.56 13.74 14.74
CA ALA A 25 9.29 14.36 15.06
C ALA A 25 8.73 13.68 16.32
N ALA A 26 8.67 14.44 17.41
CA ALA A 26 8.07 13.99 18.64
C ALA A 26 6.61 13.63 18.32
N ALA A 27 6.26 12.36 18.50
CA ALA A 27 4.90 11.89 18.36
C ALA A 27 4.01 12.72 19.29
N THR A 28 3.22 13.62 18.71
CA THR A 28 2.24 14.40 19.45
C THR A 28 1.29 13.38 20.08
N PRO A 29 0.99 13.45 21.40
CA PRO A 29 0.05 12.54 22.00
C PRO A 29 -1.27 12.66 21.23
N SER A 30 -1.66 11.56 20.58
CA SER A 30 -2.93 11.48 19.85
C SER A 30 -4.01 11.84 20.84
N ARG A 31 -4.63 13.02 20.67
CA ARG A 31 -5.78 13.40 21.50
C ARG A 31 -6.82 12.28 21.35
N PRO A 32 -7.47 11.83 22.43
CA PRO A 32 -8.57 10.89 22.31
C PRO A 32 -9.55 11.46 21.28
N SER A 33 -9.77 10.73 20.20
CA SER A 33 -10.64 11.18 19.13
C SER A 33 -12.07 11.02 19.61
N VAL A 34 -12.63 12.11 20.14
CA VAL A 34 -14.04 12.21 20.52
C VAL A 34 -14.88 11.91 19.27
N VAL A 35 -15.71 10.88 19.34
CA VAL A 35 -16.58 10.47 18.22
C VAL A 35 -17.99 11.03 18.35
N ALA A 36 -18.43 11.36 19.57
CA ALA A 36 -19.72 11.99 19.83
C ALA A 36 -19.75 12.69 21.20
N SER A 37 -20.78 13.50 21.44
CA SER A 37 -21.14 13.98 22.78
C SER A 37 -22.65 13.93 22.99
N VAL A 38 -23.08 13.51 24.18
CA VAL A 38 -24.49 13.41 24.58
C VAL A 38 -24.64 14.08 25.94
N GLU A 39 -25.47 15.13 26.02
CA GLU A 39 -25.73 15.91 27.25
C GLU A 39 -24.45 16.41 27.96
N GLY A 40 -23.39 16.71 27.19
CA GLY A 40 -22.11 17.15 27.74
C GLY A 40 -21.17 16.02 28.18
N VAL A 41 -21.60 14.76 28.07
CA VAL A 41 -20.71 13.59 28.18
C VAL A 41 -20.07 13.33 26.82
N THR A 42 -18.76 13.21 26.77
CA THR A 42 -18.01 12.84 25.55
C THR A 42 -17.89 11.34 25.43
N ILE A 43 -18.12 10.83 24.23
CA ILE A 43 -17.89 9.43 23.85
C ILE A 43 -16.62 9.42 23.00
N ASP A 44 -15.61 8.69 23.46
CA ASP A 44 -14.33 8.56 22.78
C ASP A 44 -14.30 7.35 21.84
N ALA A 45 -13.44 7.39 20.82
CA ALA A 45 -13.28 6.26 19.91
C ALA A 45 -12.90 4.95 20.62
N SER A 46 -12.16 5.01 21.72
CA SER A 46 -11.83 3.83 22.52
C SER A 46 -13.04 3.21 23.21
N GLU A 47 -14.01 4.03 23.61
CA GLU A 47 -15.28 3.54 24.19
C GLU A 47 -16.13 2.87 23.12
N LEU A 48 -16.21 3.47 21.93
CA LEU A 48 -16.89 2.88 20.78
C LEU A 48 -16.25 1.54 20.37
N GLU A 49 -14.92 1.48 20.33
CA GLU A 49 -14.17 0.25 20.03
C GLU A 49 -14.37 -0.81 21.11
N ALA A 50 -14.37 -0.42 22.39
CA ALA A 50 -14.67 -1.35 23.48
C ALA A 50 -16.10 -1.90 23.42
N ALA A 51 -17.07 -1.07 23.04
CA ALA A 51 -18.47 -1.45 22.95
C ALA A 51 -18.79 -2.32 21.72
N GLY A 52 -18.11 -2.10 20.59
CA GLY A 52 -18.51 -2.62 19.29
C GLY A 52 -17.40 -3.14 18.37
N GLY A 53 -16.13 -3.05 18.78
CA GLY A 53 -14.96 -3.33 17.94
C GLY A 53 -14.99 -4.67 17.22
N ALA A 54 -15.33 -5.75 17.92
CA ALA A 54 -15.45 -7.08 17.31
C ALA A 54 -16.51 -7.15 16.19
N ARG A 55 -17.63 -6.43 16.35
CA ARG A 55 -18.69 -6.37 15.34
C ARG A 55 -18.24 -5.54 14.14
N LEU A 56 -17.60 -4.40 14.38
CA LEU A 56 -17.03 -3.54 13.34
C LEU A 56 -15.94 -4.27 12.56
N PHE A 57 -15.05 -4.99 13.25
CA PHE A 57 -14.00 -5.78 12.64
C PHE A 57 -14.54 -6.93 11.77
N THR A 58 -15.65 -7.54 12.19
CA THR A 58 -16.33 -8.56 11.39
C THR A 58 -16.83 -7.97 10.07
N LEU A 59 -17.47 -6.79 10.10
CA LEU A 59 -17.93 -6.11 8.89
C LEU A 59 -16.77 -5.69 7.99
N TYR A 60 -15.69 -5.16 8.56
CA TYR A 60 -14.47 -4.83 7.81
C TYR A 60 -13.88 -6.06 7.11
N THR A 61 -13.85 -7.20 7.80
CA THR A 61 -13.37 -8.45 7.23
C THR A 61 -14.27 -8.92 6.09
N GLN A 62 -15.59 -8.88 6.26
CA GLN A 62 -16.55 -9.24 5.21
C GLN A 62 -16.40 -8.35 3.98
N GLU A 63 -16.28 -7.03 4.19
CA GLU A 63 -16.03 -6.07 3.12
C GLU A 63 -14.73 -6.40 2.37
N TYR A 64 -13.64 -6.67 3.10
CA TYR A 64 -12.37 -7.03 2.51
C TYR A 64 -12.47 -8.30 1.64
N GLN A 65 -13.13 -9.35 2.15
CA GLN A 65 -13.30 -10.59 1.41
C GLN A 65 -14.13 -10.38 0.14
N LEU A 66 -15.21 -9.59 0.21
CA LEU A 66 -16.03 -9.29 -0.96
C LEU A 66 -15.25 -8.49 -2.01
N ARG A 67 -14.50 -7.45 -1.57
CA ARG A 67 -13.63 -6.67 -2.47
C ARG A 67 -12.60 -7.56 -3.16
N LYS A 68 -11.99 -8.49 -2.42
CA LYS A 68 -11.03 -9.45 -2.97
C LYS A 68 -11.68 -10.35 -4.01
N GLN A 69 -12.82 -10.96 -3.69
CA GLN A 69 -13.53 -11.84 -4.63
C GLN A 69 -13.89 -11.11 -5.94
N LEU A 70 -14.46 -9.91 -5.85
CA LEU A 70 -14.81 -9.11 -7.02
C LEU A 70 -13.58 -8.75 -7.85
N LEU A 71 -12.46 -8.43 -7.19
CA LEU A 71 -11.21 -8.15 -7.88
C LEU A 71 -10.70 -9.39 -8.63
N ASP A 72 -10.72 -10.56 -8.00
CA ASP A 72 -10.29 -11.82 -8.61
C ASP A 72 -11.17 -12.17 -9.83
N GLU A 73 -12.48 -11.94 -9.75
CA GLU A 73 -13.41 -12.11 -10.87
C GLU A 73 -13.09 -11.15 -12.04
N ILE A 74 -12.81 -9.88 -11.75
CA ILE A 74 -12.44 -8.88 -12.76
C ILE A 74 -11.12 -9.26 -13.42
N ILE A 75 -10.11 -9.66 -12.64
CA ILE A 75 -8.82 -10.08 -13.16
C ILE A 75 -9.00 -11.29 -14.07
N THR A 76 -9.74 -12.31 -13.63
CA THR A 76 -9.97 -13.53 -14.39
C THR A 76 -10.63 -13.22 -15.74
N ARG A 77 -11.70 -12.41 -15.73
CA ARG A 77 -12.38 -11.98 -16.95
C ARG A 77 -11.43 -11.27 -17.91
N LYS A 78 -10.63 -10.32 -17.41
CA LYS A 78 -9.67 -9.59 -18.24
C LYS A 78 -8.59 -10.48 -18.84
N LEU A 79 -8.14 -11.49 -18.10
CA LEU A 79 -7.16 -12.46 -18.61
C LEU A 79 -7.75 -13.31 -19.73
N LEU A 80 -8.98 -13.82 -19.55
CA LEU A 80 -9.70 -14.56 -20.59
C LEU A 80 -9.95 -13.72 -21.84
N GLU A 81 -10.49 -12.51 -21.68
CA GLU A 81 -10.72 -11.58 -22.80
C GLU A 81 -9.43 -11.28 -23.57
N LYS A 82 -8.32 -11.08 -22.86
CA LYS A 82 -7.01 -10.83 -23.47
C LYS A 82 -6.54 -12.03 -24.29
N GLU A 83 -6.68 -13.24 -23.75
CA GLU A 83 -6.25 -14.46 -24.42
C GLU A 83 -7.14 -14.78 -25.63
N ALA A 84 -8.46 -14.62 -25.50
CA ALA A 84 -9.42 -14.83 -26.61
C ALA A 84 -9.07 -13.91 -27.77
N LYS A 85 -8.85 -12.63 -27.46
CA LYS A 85 -8.43 -11.61 -28.42
C LYS A 85 -7.08 -11.94 -29.06
N ALA A 86 -6.12 -12.46 -28.30
CA ALA A 86 -4.83 -12.88 -28.84
C ALA A 86 -4.95 -14.04 -29.83
N ARG A 87 -5.93 -14.93 -29.63
CA ARG A 87 -6.23 -16.08 -30.50
C ARG A 87 -7.24 -15.77 -31.61
N GLY A 88 -7.89 -14.62 -31.58
CA GLY A 88 -8.94 -14.24 -32.55
C GLY A 88 -10.24 -15.02 -32.38
N ILE A 89 -10.51 -15.54 -31.18
CA ILE A 89 -11.73 -16.28 -30.84
C ILE A 89 -12.52 -15.54 -29.74
N SER A 90 -13.75 -15.95 -29.48
CA SER A 90 -14.54 -15.47 -28.34
C SER A 90 -14.10 -16.12 -27.02
N VAL A 91 -14.48 -15.51 -25.89
CA VAL A 91 -14.17 -16.09 -24.56
C VAL A 91 -14.87 -17.43 -24.34
N ASP A 92 -16.06 -17.63 -24.91
CA ASP A 92 -16.81 -18.90 -24.81
C ASP A 92 -16.17 -20.04 -25.62
N GLU A 93 -15.30 -19.71 -26.59
CA GLU A 93 -14.57 -20.68 -27.42
C GLU A 93 -13.17 -21.03 -26.88
N LEU A 94 -12.76 -20.42 -25.76
CA LEU A 94 -11.41 -20.48 -25.20
C LEU A 94 -11.21 -21.66 -24.24
#